data_AF-A0A6A7AUB1-F1
#
_entry.id   AF-A0A6A7AUB1-F1
#
_cell.length_a   1.000
_cell.length_b   1.000
_cell.length_c   1.000
_cell.angle_alpha   90.00
_cell.angle_beta   90.00
_cell.angle_gamma   90.00
#
_symmetry.space_group_name_H-M   'P 1'
#
loop_
_entity.id
_entity.type
_entity.pdbx_description
1 polymer ?
#
loop_
_entity_poly.entity_id
_entity_poly.type
_entity_poly.pdbx_seq_one_letter_code
_entity_poly.pdbx_strand_id
1 'polypeptide(L)'
;MPSNLSPQPFRFLDLPGEIRNNIYGLLLCSWNDELDQDPELFSKLSKRCPSYPATALLRTNKQIQAEASDYMIKRNQFVRVTCRGLDVRKLFLGDRIPVITTDGRRTSQFQGYVMHMTLSKPAFSLSAFQFSDVEIMMLRSDLPRLCEQLDIESVMEDANSTAHSHASLRAEVKLNYSFGRFFTLKIQERLLAPIATLLRGIPNMRILGPVDPALAQAVTAEVAQPRWTDPKATLEEVGTGVDVGKRQWQQNNFYSAAESWAYAMRTLERMRHSSSWRGLSQAGGEDFVNKIADLYFTLNLLHAQFLQVDMASEHASAPLIQRNGNLSIQHLRKCETASARFAQHAGATWVPSNAQSAKMLFRQARCLRLMRDTANRVKAVTLIEEAAVLTPNEMAIRDERDVIFNWNAEIDASQRVLPETFAVASSPRSGILSYIWTAVTGLAA
;
A
#
# COMPACT_ATOMS: atom_id res chain seq x y z
N MET A 1 -6.62 -69.34 14.20
CA MET A 1 -6.30 -68.70 12.90
C MET A 1 -7.46 -67.77 12.55
N PRO A 2 -7.33 -66.44 12.71
CA PRO A 2 -8.39 -65.52 12.30
C PRO A 2 -8.39 -65.42 10.77
N SER A 3 -9.57 -65.59 10.19
CA SER A 3 -9.82 -65.46 8.75
C SER A 3 -9.51 -64.05 8.27
N ASN A 4 -8.53 -63.92 7.37
CA ASN A 4 -8.29 -62.72 6.56
C ASN A 4 -9.51 -62.46 5.66
N LEU A 5 -10.52 -61.78 6.19
CA LEU A 5 -11.55 -61.15 5.38
C LEU A 5 -10.90 -59.97 4.66
N SER A 6 -10.54 -60.17 3.40
CA SER A 6 -10.15 -59.08 2.51
C SER A 6 -11.29 -58.05 2.50
N PRO A 7 -11.04 -56.77 2.88
CA PRO A 7 -12.09 -55.77 2.92
C PRO A 7 -12.72 -55.63 1.55
N GLN A 8 -14.03 -55.86 1.48
CA GLN A 8 -14.78 -55.75 0.24
C GLN A 8 -14.75 -54.29 -0.24
N PRO A 9 -14.47 -54.01 -1.52
CA PRO A 9 -14.37 -52.64 -2.01
C PRO A 9 -15.72 -51.92 -1.90
N PHE A 10 -15.69 -50.71 -1.34
CA PHE A 10 -16.87 -49.88 -1.18
C PHE A 10 -17.45 -49.48 -2.53
N ARG A 11 -18.72 -49.83 -2.77
CA ARG A 11 -19.41 -49.54 -4.03
C ARG A 11 -20.00 -48.13 -4.03
N PHE A 12 -19.16 -47.15 -4.28
CA PHE A 12 -19.54 -45.73 -4.25
C PHE A 12 -20.72 -45.37 -5.17
N LEU A 13 -20.83 -46.00 -6.35
CA LEU A 13 -21.91 -45.74 -7.30
C LEU A 13 -23.27 -46.31 -6.86
N ASP A 14 -23.30 -47.22 -5.89
CA ASP A 14 -24.54 -47.78 -5.33
C ASP A 14 -25.21 -46.82 -4.34
N LEU A 15 -24.50 -45.77 -3.90
CA LEU A 15 -25.06 -44.71 -3.06
C LEU A 15 -26.07 -43.85 -3.83
N PRO A 16 -27.12 -43.31 -3.20
CA PRO A 16 -27.97 -42.29 -3.81
C PRO A 16 -27.19 -41.05 -4.25
N GLY A 17 -27.65 -40.38 -5.31
CA GLY A 17 -26.96 -39.22 -5.89
C GLY A 17 -26.79 -38.06 -4.90
N GLU A 18 -27.76 -37.87 -3.99
CA GLU A 18 -27.71 -36.88 -2.91
C GLU A 18 -26.55 -37.14 -1.95
N ILE A 19 -26.32 -38.41 -1.61
CA ILE A 19 -25.21 -38.80 -0.73
C ILE A 19 -23.88 -38.60 -1.46
N ARG A 20 -23.79 -38.97 -2.74
CA ARG A 20 -22.59 -38.72 -3.56
C ARG A 20 -22.28 -37.22 -3.65
N ASN A 21 -23.30 -36.38 -3.85
CA ASN A 21 -23.18 -34.93 -3.85
C ASN A 21 -22.66 -34.36 -2.53
N ASN A 22 -23.13 -34.88 -1.39
CA ASN A 22 -22.61 -34.48 -0.08
C ASN A 22 -21.14 -34.88 0.09
N ILE A 23 -20.77 -36.07 -0.39
CA ILE A 23 -19.38 -36.54 -0.38
C ILE A 23 -18.50 -35.63 -1.26
N TYR A 24 -18.94 -35.28 -2.47
CA TYR A 24 -18.24 -34.30 -3.32
C TYR A 24 -18.11 -32.95 -2.61
N GLY A 25 -19.17 -32.49 -1.94
CA GLY A 25 -19.16 -31.27 -1.15
C GLY A 25 -18.08 -31.26 -0.08
N LEU A 26 -17.99 -32.34 0.70
CA LEU A 26 -17.02 -32.47 1.79
C LEU A 26 -15.59 -32.65 1.28
N LEU A 27 -15.40 -33.49 0.27
CA LEU A 27 -14.07 -33.89 -0.20
C LEU A 27 -13.45 -32.95 -1.23
N LEU A 28 -14.26 -32.21 -2.00
CA LEU A 28 -13.80 -31.40 -3.12
C LEU A 28 -14.16 -29.92 -3.01
N CYS A 29 -15.12 -29.56 -2.15
CA CYS A 29 -15.65 -28.19 -2.03
C CYS A 29 -15.57 -27.58 -0.61
N SER A 30 -14.89 -28.27 0.32
CA SER A 30 -14.60 -27.73 1.65
C SER A 30 -13.22 -27.09 1.68
N TRP A 31 -13.14 -25.92 2.30
CA TRP A 31 -11.96 -25.08 2.36
C TRP A 31 -11.66 -24.72 3.81
N ASN A 32 -10.39 -24.64 4.16
CA ASN A 32 -9.98 -24.19 5.50
C ASN A 32 -10.21 -22.68 5.64
N ASP A 33 -10.69 -22.28 6.81
CA ASP A 33 -10.83 -20.86 7.17
C ASP A 33 -9.48 -20.22 7.47
N GLU A 34 -8.53 -21.01 7.97
CA GLU A 34 -7.15 -20.60 8.17
C GLU A 34 -6.43 -20.48 6.81
N LEU A 35 -5.75 -19.34 6.61
CA LEU A 35 -5.00 -19.05 5.40
C LEU A 35 -3.52 -19.26 5.66
N ASP A 36 -2.88 -20.02 4.79
CA ASP A 36 -1.45 -20.26 4.88
C ASP A 36 -0.69 -19.07 4.31
N GLN A 37 0.34 -18.62 5.03
CA GLN A 37 1.33 -17.72 4.48
C GLN A 37 2.27 -18.53 3.60
N ASP A 38 2.23 -18.28 2.30
CA ASP A 38 3.15 -18.88 1.36
C ASP A 38 4.35 -17.92 1.18
N PRO A 39 5.59 -18.32 1.49
CA PRO A 39 6.77 -17.49 1.31
C PRO A 39 6.97 -17.04 -0.15
N GLU A 40 6.41 -17.78 -1.11
CA GLU A 40 6.49 -17.46 -2.55
C GLU A 40 5.36 -16.52 -3.01
N LEU A 41 4.29 -16.36 -2.21
CA LEU A 41 3.21 -15.43 -2.52
C LEU A 41 3.64 -13.98 -2.21
N PHE A 42 3.07 -13.04 -2.97
CA PHE A 42 3.13 -11.63 -2.60
C PHE A 42 2.61 -11.48 -1.17
N SER A 43 3.30 -10.73 -0.31
CA SER A 43 3.03 -10.63 1.14
C SER A 43 1.57 -10.31 1.52
N LYS A 44 0.79 -9.78 0.57
CA LYS A 44 -0.63 -9.40 0.73
C LYS A 44 -1.61 -10.52 0.38
N LEU A 45 -1.17 -11.56 -0.32
CA LEU A 45 -1.99 -12.71 -0.69
C LEU A 45 -1.71 -13.87 0.27
N SER A 46 -2.74 -14.64 0.60
CA SER A 46 -2.59 -15.83 1.45
C SER A 46 -3.28 -17.01 0.81
N LYS A 47 -2.64 -18.16 0.93
CA LYS A 47 -3.07 -19.38 0.26
C LYS A 47 -4.24 -19.98 1.00
N ARG A 48 -5.31 -20.26 0.27
CA ARG A 48 -6.46 -21.02 0.74
C ARG A 48 -6.25 -22.48 0.37
N CYS A 49 -6.28 -23.33 1.40
CA CYS A 49 -6.09 -24.75 1.26
C CYS A 49 -7.43 -25.50 1.33
N PRO A 50 -7.63 -26.54 0.51
CA PRO A 50 -8.79 -27.41 0.66
C PRO A 50 -8.69 -28.17 1.98
N SER A 51 -9.81 -28.37 2.67
CA SER A 51 -9.84 -29.15 3.92
C SER A 51 -9.46 -30.61 3.69
N TYR A 52 -9.80 -31.14 2.51
CA TYR A 52 -9.45 -32.48 2.08
C TYR A 52 -8.91 -32.43 0.65
N PRO A 53 -7.63 -32.76 0.40
CA PRO A 53 -7.05 -32.74 -0.95
C PRO A 53 -7.38 -34.03 -1.73
N ALA A 54 -8.67 -34.40 -1.81
CA ALA A 54 -9.12 -35.67 -2.39
C ALA A 54 -9.33 -35.61 -3.91
N THR A 55 -8.56 -34.80 -4.64
CA THR A 55 -8.70 -34.62 -6.10
C THR A 55 -8.45 -35.89 -6.91
N ALA A 56 -7.76 -36.88 -6.32
CA ALA A 56 -7.60 -38.21 -6.89
C ALA A 56 -8.94 -38.91 -7.18
N LEU A 57 -10.02 -38.58 -6.45
CA LEU A 57 -11.36 -39.09 -6.67
C LEU A 57 -11.83 -38.84 -8.12
N LEU A 58 -11.48 -37.69 -8.70
CA LEU A 58 -11.85 -37.30 -10.07
C LEU A 58 -11.22 -38.19 -11.15
N ARG A 59 -10.21 -38.99 -10.80
CA ARG A 59 -9.50 -39.90 -11.73
C ARG A 59 -9.99 -41.34 -11.66
N THR A 60 -10.87 -41.66 -10.71
CA THR A 60 -11.28 -43.05 -10.44
C THR A 60 -12.27 -43.60 -11.47
N ASN A 61 -13.20 -42.78 -11.95
CA ASN A 61 -14.27 -43.20 -12.85
C ASN A 61 -14.85 -42.01 -13.64
N LYS A 62 -15.23 -42.20 -14.91
CA LYS A 62 -15.78 -41.14 -15.78
C LYS A 62 -17.13 -40.58 -15.31
N GLN A 63 -18.01 -41.43 -14.77
CA GLN A 63 -19.29 -41.00 -14.20
C GLN A 63 -19.05 -40.16 -12.95
N ILE A 64 -18.20 -40.63 -12.03
CA ILE A 64 -17.80 -39.86 -10.83
C ILE A 64 -17.20 -38.52 -11.23
N GLN A 65 -16.30 -38.52 -12.22
CA GLN A 65 -15.70 -37.30 -12.75
C GLN A 65 -16.77 -36.32 -13.27
N ALA A 66 -17.74 -36.80 -14.05
CA ALA A 66 -18.79 -35.95 -14.61
C ALA A 66 -19.72 -35.39 -13.53
N GLU A 67 -20.19 -36.22 -12.60
CA GLU A 67 -21.06 -35.81 -11.49
C GLU A 67 -20.34 -34.82 -10.56
N ALA A 68 -19.13 -35.15 -10.14
CA ALA A 68 -18.34 -34.29 -9.26
C ALA A 68 -18.00 -32.96 -9.93
N SER A 69 -17.66 -32.96 -11.23
CA SER A 69 -17.38 -31.71 -11.96
C SER A 69 -18.60 -30.80 -12.06
N ASP A 70 -19.79 -31.37 -12.32
CA ASP A 70 -21.06 -30.61 -12.34
C ASP A 70 -21.41 -30.06 -10.95
N TYR A 71 -21.11 -30.81 -9.90
CA TYR A 71 -21.29 -30.34 -8.53
C TYR A 71 -20.29 -29.23 -8.16
N MET A 72 -19.01 -29.44 -8.46
CA MET A 72 -17.93 -28.50 -8.17
C MET A 72 -18.15 -27.16 -8.87
N ILE A 73 -18.59 -27.13 -10.13
CA ILE A 73 -18.74 -25.84 -10.83
C ILE A 73 -19.82 -24.94 -10.21
N LYS A 74 -20.86 -25.55 -9.65
CA LYS A 74 -21.95 -24.84 -8.97
C LYS A 74 -21.51 -24.31 -7.60
N ARG A 75 -20.55 -24.99 -6.94
CA ARG A 75 -20.14 -24.70 -5.55
C ARG A 75 -18.79 -23.99 -5.45
N ASN A 76 -17.76 -24.52 -6.12
CA ASN A 76 -16.44 -23.94 -6.29
C ASN A 76 -16.37 -23.11 -7.58
N GLN A 77 -17.03 -21.95 -7.57
CA GLN A 77 -16.94 -21.00 -8.67
C GLN A 77 -15.55 -20.36 -8.67
N PHE A 78 -14.63 -20.91 -9.44
CA PHE A 78 -13.27 -20.38 -9.57
C PHE A 78 -13.24 -19.12 -10.45
N VAL A 79 -12.49 -18.12 -10.00
CA VAL A 79 -12.26 -16.86 -10.70
C VAL A 79 -10.78 -16.73 -10.98
N ARG A 80 -10.43 -16.54 -12.25
CA ARG A 80 -9.08 -16.18 -12.68
C ARG A 80 -8.96 -14.66 -12.68
N VAL A 81 -7.90 -14.12 -12.12
CA VAL A 81 -7.56 -12.70 -12.17
C VAL A 81 -6.18 -12.56 -12.80
N THR A 82 -6.06 -11.71 -13.82
CA THR A 82 -4.78 -11.42 -14.46
C THR A 82 -4.45 -9.94 -14.30
N CYS A 83 -3.28 -9.62 -13.79
CA CYS A 83 -2.78 -8.26 -13.62
C CYS A 83 -1.64 -8.03 -14.62
N ARG A 84 -1.84 -7.12 -15.58
CA ARG A 84 -0.88 -6.82 -16.66
C ARG A 84 -0.27 -5.44 -16.49
N GLY A 85 1.05 -5.35 -16.42
CA GLY A 85 1.74 -4.08 -16.28
C GLY A 85 1.45 -3.37 -14.94
N LEU A 86 1.11 -4.13 -13.90
CA LEU A 86 0.79 -3.64 -12.56
C LEU A 86 1.75 -4.25 -11.54
N ASP A 87 2.23 -3.44 -10.58
CA ASP A 87 2.96 -3.97 -9.42
C ASP A 87 1.94 -4.49 -8.39
N VAL A 88 1.74 -5.80 -8.37
CA VAL A 88 0.77 -6.48 -7.48
C VAL A 88 1.06 -6.23 -5.99
N ARG A 89 2.32 -5.93 -5.62
CA ARG A 89 2.67 -5.56 -4.23
C ARG A 89 2.01 -4.25 -3.78
N LYS A 90 1.76 -3.35 -4.73
CA LYS A 90 1.11 -2.06 -4.51
C LYS A 90 -0.39 -2.07 -4.84
N LEU A 91 -0.89 -3.13 -5.49
CA LEU A 91 -2.27 -3.22 -5.96
C LEU A 91 -3.31 -3.37 -4.84
N PHE A 92 -2.89 -3.85 -3.66
CA PHE A 92 -3.81 -4.15 -2.57
C PHE A 92 -3.57 -3.27 -1.35
N LEU A 93 -4.64 -2.78 -0.71
CA LEU A 93 -4.59 -1.95 0.50
C LEU A 93 -4.24 -2.74 1.76
N GLY A 94 -4.76 -3.96 1.86
CA GLY A 94 -4.61 -4.83 3.03
C GLY A 94 -3.95 -6.16 2.70
N ASP A 95 -3.70 -6.92 3.76
CA ASP A 95 -3.08 -8.24 3.70
C ASP A 95 -4.11 -9.37 3.77
N ARG A 96 -3.65 -10.60 3.55
CA ARG A 96 -4.42 -11.84 3.69
C ARG A 96 -5.61 -11.98 2.74
N ILE A 97 -5.46 -11.52 1.50
CA ILE A 97 -6.44 -11.79 0.45
C ILE A 97 -6.38 -13.28 0.08
N PRO A 98 -7.47 -14.05 0.24
CA PRO A 98 -7.44 -15.49 -0.02
C PRO A 98 -7.28 -15.79 -1.51
N VAL A 99 -6.32 -16.65 -1.84
CA VAL A 99 -6.07 -17.13 -3.21
C VAL A 99 -5.82 -18.63 -3.21
N ILE A 100 -6.20 -19.32 -4.28
CA ILE A 100 -5.90 -20.74 -4.47
C ILE A 100 -4.44 -20.94 -4.92
N THR A 101 -4.00 -20.14 -5.88
CA THR A 101 -2.63 -20.18 -6.42
C THR A 101 -2.32 -18.91 -7.18
N THR A 102 -1.05 -18.52 -7.24
CA THR A 102 -0.53 -17.49 -8.16
C THR A 102 0.49 -18.05 -9.16
N ASP A 103 0.73 -19.36 -9.15
CA ASP A 103 1.53 -20.03 -10.16
C ASP A 103 0.83 -19.90 -11.53
N GLY A 104 1.39 -19.06 -12.40
CA GLY A 104 0.85 -18.80 -13.74
C GLY A 104 0.79 -20.06 -14.62
N ARG A 105 1.65 -21.07 -14.39
CA ARG A 105 1.58 -22.34 -15.14
C ARG A 105 0.33 -23.12 -14.73
N ARG A 106 0.06 -23.22 -13.44
CA ARG A 106 -1.16 -23.89 -12.94
C ARG A 106 -2.42 -23.14 -13.35
N THR A 107 -2.39 -21.82 -13.24
CA THR A 107 -3.53 -20.96 -13.56
C THR A 107 -3.89 -21.01 -15.05
N SER A 108 -2.89 -20.99 -15.95
CA SER A 108 -3.09 -21.08 -17.40
C SER A 108 -3.59 -22.45 -17.87
N GLN A 109 -3.16 -23.55 -17.21
CA GLN A 109 -3.61 -24.91 -17.53
C GLN A 109 -5.04 -25.20 -17.04
N PHE A 110 -5.49 -24.52 -15.98
CA PHE A 110 -6.81 -24.75 -15.42
C PHE A 110 -7.89 -24.02 -16.21
N GLN A 111 -8.75 -24.77 -16.92
CA GLN A 111 -9.87 -24.23 -17.69
C GLN A 111 -11.21 -24.21 -16.91
N GLY A 112 -11.22 -24.70 -15.67
CA GLY A 112 -12.41 -24.83 -14.83
C GLY A 112 -12.89 -23.55 -14.15
N TYR A 113 -12.45 -22.37 -14.60
CA TYR A 113 -12.88 -21.09 -14.04
C TYR A 113 -14.16 -20.59 -14.72
N VAL A 114 -15.06 -20.01 -13.93
CA VAL A 114 -16.34 -19.47 -14.42
C VAL A 114 -16.20 -18.03 -14.93
N MET A 115 -15.20 -17.29 -14.42
CA MET A 115 -14.96 -15.90 -14.75
C MET A 115 -13.47 -15.61 -14.81
N HIS A 116 -13.07 -14.77 -15.76
CA HIS A 116 -11.71 -14.24 -15.89
C HIS A 116 -11.76 -12.71 -15.86
N MET A 117 -11.14 -12.11 -14.84
CA MET A 117 -10.98 -10.67 -14.71
C MET A 117 -9.55 -10.28 -15.08
N THR A 118 -9.38 -9.37 -16.03
CA THR A 118 -8.08 -8.82 -16.42
C THR A 118 -8.01 -7.35 -16.01
N LEU A 119 -7.01 -7.01 -15.21
CA LEU A 119 -6.67 -5.64 -14.84
C LEU A 119 -5.40 -5.24 -15.58
N SER A 120 -5.41 -4.08 -16.22
CA SER A 120 -4.26 -3.63 -17.01
C SER A 120 -4.04 -2.13 -16.90
N LYS A 121 -2.78 -1.74 -16.78
CA LYS A 121 -2.37 -0.34 -16.86
C LYS A 121 -2.41 0.10 -18.34
N PRO A 122 -3.01 1.25 -18.69
CA PRO A 122 -2.91 1.76 -20.05
C PRO A 122 -1.43 1.99 -20.39
N ALA A 123 -1.01 1.52 -21.56
CA ALA A 123 0.38 1.51 -21.97
C ALA A 123 0.89 2.95 -22.21
N PHE A 124 1.58 3.51 -21.21
CA PHE A 124 2.19 4.85 -21.31
C PHE A 124 3.71 4.86 -21.06
N SER A 125 4.37 3.69 -21.02
CA SER A 125 5.81 3.66 -20.74
C SER A 125 6.56 2.54 -21.46
N LEU A 126 7.61 2.94 -22.20
CA LEU A 126 8.76 2.16 -22.64
C LEU A 126 9.70 1.84 -21.45
N SER A 127 9.18 1.51 -20.27
CA SER A 127 10.03 1.18 -19.14
C SER A 127 10.72 -0.16 -19.41
N ALA A 128 12.04 -0.21 -19.21
CA ALA A 128 12.85 -1.43 -19.28
C ALA A 128 12.40 -2.52 -18.28
N PHE A 129 11.52 -2.19 -17.33
CA PHE A 129 10.85 -3.12 -16.44
C PHE A 129 9.47 -3.45 -17.01
N GLN A 130 9.41 -4.46 -17.88
CA GLN A 130 8.16 -5.14 -18.17
C GLN A 130 7.75 -5.89 -16.90
N PHE A 131 6.76 -5.38 -16.17
CA PHE A 131 6.14 -6.19 -15.12
C PHE A 131 5.54 -7.43 -15.79
N SER A 132 6.00 -8.61 -15.38
CA SER A 132 5.43 -9.87 -15.82
C SER A 132 3.95 -9.93 -15.46
N ASP A 133 3.13 -10.49 -16.35
CA ASP A 133 1.72 -10.77 -16.06
C ASP A 133 1.64 -11.65 -14.80
N VAL A 134 0.88 -11.18 -13.81
CA VAL A 134 0.59 -11.96 -12.61
C VAL A 134 -0.79 -12.59 -12.77
N GLU A 135 -0.86 -13.90 -12.57
CA GLU A 135 -2.11 -14.63 -12.61
C GLU A 135 -2.47 -15.14 -11.22
N ILE A 136 -3.72 -14.94 -10.82
CA ILE A 136 -4.25 -15.31 -9.52
C ILE A 136 -5.49 -16.18 -9.78
N MET A 137 -5.55 -17.34 -9.16
CA MET A 137 -6.76 -18.15 -9.11
C MET A 137 -7.37 -18.01 -7.71
N MET A 138 -8.66 -17.76 -7.62
CA MET A 138 -9.37 -17.63 -6.35
C MET A 138 -10.79 -18.17 -6.43
N LEU A 139 -11.49 -18.25 -5.30
CA LEU A 139 -12.92 -18.57 -5.29
C LEU A 139 -13.73 -17.28 -5.44
N ARG A 140 -14.89 -17.38 -6.10
CA ARG A 140 -15.88 -16.29 -6.20
C ARG A 140 -16.31 -15.78 -4.83
N SER A 141 -16.35 -16.63 -3.80
CA SER A 141 -16.66 -16.22 -2.43
C SER A 141 -15.65 -15.24 -1.84
N ASP A 142 -14.41 -15.26 -2.34
CA ASP A 142 -13.32 -14.38 -1.87
C ASP A 142 -13.13 -13.15 -2.75
N LEU A 143 -13.76 -13.13 -3.93
CA LEU A 143 -13.71 -11.99 -4.84
C LEU A 143 -14.10 -10.65 -4.18
N PRO A 144 -15.13 -10.57 -3.30
CA PRO A 144 -15.41 -9.34 -2.57
C PRO A 144 -14.19 -8.79 -1.81
N ARG A 145 -13.44 -9.65 -1.12
CA ARG A 145 -12.23 -9.25 -0.38
C ARG A 145 -11.16 -8.71 -1.33
N LEU A 146 -10.98 -9.33 -2.49
CA LEU A 146 -10.07 -8.77 -3.50
C LEU A 146 -10.54 -7.38 -3.94
N CYS A 147 -11.81 -7.25 -4.31
CA CYS A 147 -12.38 -6.00 -4.82
C CYS A 147 -12.33 -4.84 -3.82
N GLU A 148 -12.64 -5.10 -2.54
CA GLU A 148 -12.52 -4.12 -1.45
C GLU A 148 -11.09 -3.60 -1.28
N GLN A 149 -10.11 -4.49 -1.47
CA GLN A 149 -8.71 -4.17 -1.25
C GLN A 149 -8.01 -3.59 -2.48
N LEU A 150 -8.65 -3.56 -3.66
CA LEU A 150 -8.04 -3.00 -4.87
C LEU A 150 -7.81 -1.49 -4.72
N ASP A 151 -6.53 -1.10 -4.73
CA ASP A 151 -6.10 0.30 -4.75
C ASP A 151 -5.86 0.78 -6.18
N ILE A 152 -6.96 0.89 -6.93
CA ILE A 152 -6.96 1.29 -8.35
C ILE A 152 -6.26 2.63 -8.53
N GLU A 153 -6.50 3.56 -7.59
CA GLU A 153 -6.02 4.93 -7.66
C GLU A 153 -4.52 5.04 -7.44
N SER A 154 -3.96 4.42 -6.38
CA SER A 154 -2.52 4.53 -6.09
C SER A 154 -1.67 3.83 -7.14
N VAL A 155 -2.16 2.74 -7.75
CA VAL A 155 -1.42 2.05 -8.83
C VAL A 155 -1.31 2.91 -10.10
N MET A 156 -2.20 3.89 -10.24
CA MET A 156 -2.23 4.85 -11.35
C MET A 156 -1.55 6.19 -11.04
N GLU A 157 -1.03 6.41 -9.82
CA GLU A 157 -0.41 7.68 -9.38
C GLU A 157 0.63 8.20 -10.37
N ASP A 158 1.62 7.37 -10.75
CA ASP A 158 2.70 7.77 -11.67
C ASP A 158 2.14 8.23 -13.02
N ALA A 159 1.21 7.46 -13.60
CA ALA A 159 0.62 7.76 -14.90
C ALA A 159 -0.16 9.08 -14.84
N ASN A 160 -0.89 9.29 -13.74
CA ASN A 160 -1.75 10.46 -13.54
C ASN A 160 -0.95 11.73 -13.20
N SER A 161 0.23 11.58 -12.60
CA SER A 161 1.13 12.71 -12.34
C SER A 161 1.76 13.29 -13.61
N THR A 162 2.00 12.44 -14.63
CA THR A 162 2.65 12.84 -15.89
C THR A 162 1.69 13.18 -17.02
N ALA A 163 0.42 12.79 -16.89
CA ALA A 163 -0.57 12.95 -17.94
C ALA A 163 -1.37 14.25 -17.79
N HIS A 164 -1.70 14.86 -18.93
CA HIS A 164 -2.60 16.02 -18.99
C HIS A 164 -4.06 15.66 -18.65
N SER A 165 -4.37 14.36 -18.58
CA SER A 165 -5.66 13.80 -18.15
C SER A 165 -5.44 12.62 -17.22
N HIS A 166 -6.30 12.47 -16.21
CA HIS A 166 -6.25 11.31 -15.31
C HIS A 166 -6.54 10.04 -16.11
N ALA A 167 -5.54 9.16 -16.22
CA ALA A 167 -5.68 7.85 -16.82
C ALA A 167 -6.36 6.90 -15.82
N SER A 168 -7.25 6.07 -16.34
CA SER A 168 -7.91 5.01 -15.58
C SER A 168 -7.28 3.65 -15.88
N LEU A 169 -7.28 2.78 -14.88
CA LEU A 169 -7.11 1.34 -15.08
C LEU A 169 -8.09 0.83 -16.15
N ARG A 170 -7.67 -0.16 -16.94
CA ARG A 170 -8.55 -0.90 -17.85
C ARG A 170 -8.88 -2.24 -17.23
N ALA A 171 -10.17 -2.56 -17.15
CA ALA A 171 -10.65 -3.84 -16.66
C ALA A 171 -11.44 -4.58 -17.74
N GLU A 172 -11.22 -5.88 -17.86
CA GLU A 172 -12.04 -6.76 -18.69
C GLU A 172 -12.51 -7.94 -17.86
N VAL A 173 -13.80 -8.22 -17.88
CA VAL A 173 -14.40 -9.36 -17.19
C VAL A 173 -15.03 -10.26 -18.22
N LYS A 174 -14.53 -11.48 -18.33
CA LYS A 174 -15.01 -12.48 -19.29
C LYS A 174 -15.63 -13.66 -18.57
N LEU A 175 -16.92 -13.90 -18.81
CA LEU A 175 -17.56 -15.15 -18.39
C LEU A 175 -17.16 -16.28 -19.35
N ASN A 176 -16.89 -17.47 -18.81
CA ASN A 176 -16.35 -18.57 -19.60
C ASN A 176 -17.44 -19.26 -20.44
N TYR A 177 -17.33 -19.21 -21.78
CA TYR A 177 -18.29 -19.80 -22.72
C TYR A 177 -18.53 -21.30 -22.49
N SER A 178 -17.53 -22.05 -22.03
CA SER A 178 -17.67 -23.49 -21.73
C SER A 178 -18.74 -23.78 -20.68
N PHE A 179 -19.11 -22.77 -19.88
CA PHE A 179 -20.07 -22.88 -18.79
C PHE A 179 -21.34 -22.05 -19.02
N GLY A 180 -21.55 -21.56 -20.25
CA GLY A 180 -22.69 -20.71 -20.62
C GLY A 180 -24.04 -21.26 -20.18
N ARG A 181 -24.25 -22.58 -20.28
CA ARG A 181 -25.50 -23.24 -19.85
C ARG A 181 -25.83 -23.09 -18.37
N PHE A 182 -24.85 -22.78 -17.53
CA PHE A 182 -25.03 -22.58 -16.09
C PHE A 182 -25.26 -21.11 -15.72
N PHE A 183 -25.08 -20.17 -16.65
CA PHE A 183 -25.21 -18.75 -16.36
C PHE A 183 -26.63 -18.27 -16.53
N THR A 184 -27.50 -18.67 -15.61
CA THR A 184 -28.79 -18.00 -15.41
C THR A 184 -28.54 -16.53 -14.99
N LEU A 185 -29.50 -15.65 -15.23
CA LEU A 185 -29.40 -14.24 -14.83
C LEU A 185 -28.95 -14.08 -13.38
N LYS A 186 -29.57 -14.83 -12.46
CA LYS A 186 -29.23 -14.86 -11.03
C LYS A 186 -27.77 -15.23 -10.75
N ILE A 187 -27.19 -16.16 -11.54
CA ILE A 187 -25.78 -16.55 -11.40
C ILE A 187 -24.86 -15.46 -11.94
N GLN A 188 -25.23 -14.83 -13.06
CA GLN A 188 -24.47 -13.71 -13.62
C GLN A 188 -24.45 -12.51 -12.66
N GLU A 189 -25.62 -12.12 -12.13
CA GLU A 189 -25.75 -11.08 -11.10
C GLU A 189 -24.86 -11.41 -9.90
N ARG A 190 -24.93 -12.66 -9.42
CA ARG A 190 -24.12 -13.12 -8.29
C ARG A 190 -22.61 -13.05 -8.57
N LEU A 191 -22.17 -13.36 -9.80
CA LEU A 191 -20.77 -13.29 -10.20
C LEU A 191 -20.27 -11.84 -10.29
N LEU A 192 -21.10 -10.96 -10.84
CA LEU A 192 -20.74 -9.55 -11.10
C LEU A 192 -21.00 -8.61 -9.92
N ALA A 193 -21.84 -9.00 -8.95
CA ALA A 193 -22.20 -8.16 -7.82
C ALA A 193 -20.99 -7.55 -7.08
N PRO A 194 -19.93 -8.30 -6.71
CA PRO A 194 -18.78 -7.70 -6.01
C PRO A 194 -18.09 -6.62 -6.84
N ILE A 195 -18.05 -6.80 -8.17
CA ILE A 195 -17.47 -5.82 -9.08
C ILE A 195 -18.37 -4.58 -9.14
N ALA A 196 -19.68 -4.78 -9.30
CA ALA A 196 -20.67 -3.71 -9.38
C ALA A 196 -20.78 -2.88 -8.09
N THR A 197 -20.58 -3.48 -6.91
CA THR A 197 -20.79 -2.78 -5.62
C THR A 197 -19.52 -2.22 -5.02
N LEU A 198 -18.35 -2.83 -5.28
CA LEU A 198 -17.11 -2.48 -4.57
C LEU A 198 -16.11 -1.73 -5.45
N LEU A 199 -16.20 -1.85 -6.77
CA LEU A 199 -15.29 -1.18 -7.69
C LEU A 199 -15.91 0.10 -8.26
N ARG A 200 -15.12 1.17 -8.27
CA ARG A 200 -15.48 2.47 -8.82
C ARG A 200 -14.28 3.06 -9.55
N GLY A 201 -14.50 4.05 -10.39
CA GLY A 201 -13.45 4.77 -11.10
C GLY A 201 -12.78 3.98 -12.22
N ILE A 202 -13.46 3.00 -12.83
CA ILE A 202 -12.95 2.25 -13.99
C ILE A 202 -13.85 2.47 -15.23
N PRO A 203 -13.82 3.64 -15.87
CA PRO A 203 -14.61 3.93 -17.07
C PRO A 203 -14.33 2.99 -18.26
N ASN A 204 -13.13 2.41 -18.33
CA ASN A 204 -12.71 1.53 -19.43
C ASN A 204 -12.97 0.04 -19.12
N MET A 205 -14.05 -0.25 -18.40
CA MET A 205 -14.44 -1.62 -18.09
C MET A 205 -15.19 -2.26 -19.28
N ARG A 206 -14.92 -3.54 -19.55
CA ARG A 206 -15.67 -4.35 -20.52
C ARG A 206 -16.12 -5.64 -19.88
N ILE A 207 -17.36 -6.05 -20.15
CA ILE A 207 -17.87 -7.37 -19.77
C ILE A 207 -18.15 -8.16 -21.06
N LEU A 208 -17.56 -9.34 -21.16
CA LEU A 208 -17.61 -10.22 -22.32
C LEU A 208 -18.10 -11.61 -21.91
N GLY A 209 -18.55 -12.39 -22.89
CA GLY A 209 -18.98 -13.77 -22.66
C GLY A 209 -20.51 -13.95 -22.71
N PRO A 210 -21.00 -15.12 -22.28
CA PRO A 210 -22.42 -15.42 -22.11
C PRO A 210 -23.03 -14.66 -20.92
N VAL A 211 -23.25 -13.36 -21.10
CA VAL A 211 -23.84 -12.45 -20.10
C VAL A 211 -25.04 -11.73 -20.70
N ASP A 212 -26.04 -11.43 -19.86
CA ASP A 212 -27.15 -10.56 -20.23
C ASP A 212 -26.62 -9.15 -20.57
N PRO A 213 -26.94 -8.59 -21.76
CA PRO A 213 -26.42 -7.30 -22.17
C PRO A 213 -26.83 -6.13 -21.27
N ALA A 214 -28.05 -6.15 -20.72
CA ALA A 214 -28.54 -5.08 -19.87
C ALA A 214 -27.82 -5.10 -18.51
N LEU A 215 -27.62 -6.29 -17.93
CA LEU A 215 -26.80 -6.46 -16.74
C LEU A 215 -25.36 -6.00 -16.98
N ALA A 216 -24.75 -6.41 -18.10
CA ALA A 216 -23.38 -6.02 -18.43
C ALA A 216 -23.24 -4.49 -18.56
N GLN A 217 -24.20 -3.83 -19.20
CA GLN A 217 -24.24 -2.38 -19.33
C GLN A 217 -24.43 -1.69 -17.97
N ALA A 218 -25.35 -2.17 -17.14
CA ALA A 218 -25.60 -1.62 -15.81
C ALA A 218 -24.35 -1.70 -14.93
N VAL A 219 -23.69 -2.86 -14.87
CA VAL A 219 -22.45 -3.03 -14.10
C VAL A 219 -21.33 -2.14 -14.64
N THR A 220 -21.17 -2.05 -15.97
CA THR A 220 -20.15 -1.19 -16.57
C THR A 220 -20.38 0.28 -16.24
N ALA A 221 -21.64 0.75 -16.31
CA ALA A 221 -22.01 2.12 -15.97
C ALA A 221 -21.79 2.44 -14.48
N GLU A 222 -22.08 1.48 -13.60
CA GLU A 222 -21.90 1.64 -12.15
C GLU A 222 -20.41 1.72 -11.79
N VAL A 223 -19.57 0.83 -12.34
CA VAL A 223 -18.12 0.81 -12.06
C VAL A 223 -17.42 2.03 -12.67
N ALA A 224 -17.95 2.58 -13.76
CA ALA A 224 -17.43 3.80 -14.37
C ALA A 224 -17.59 5.04 -13.48
N GLN A 225 -18.55 5.04 -12.54
CA GLN A 225 -18.78 6.17 -11.65
C GLN A 225 -17.54 6.44 -10.78
N PRO A 226 -17.18 7.71 -10.57
CA PRO A 226 -16.11 8.07 -9.64
C PRO A 226 -16.48 7.64 -8.22
N ARG A 227 -15.48 7.24 -7.43
CA ARG A 227 -15.68 6.83 -6.04
C ARG A 227 -16.12 8.00 -5.16
N TRP A 228 -15.54 9.17 -5.39
CA TRP A 228 -15.87 10.38 -4.65
C TRP A 228 -16.63 11.34 -5.56
N THR A 229 -17.82 11.76 -5.13
CA THR A 229 -18.71 12.59 -5.94
C THR A 229 -19.10 13.89 -5.22
N ASP A 230 -19.14 13.89 -3.89
CA ASP A 230 -19.48 15.06 -3.09
C ASP A 230 -18.23 15.69 -2.44
N PRO A 231 -17.90 16.95 -2.77
CA PRO A 231 -16.81 17.69 -2.14
C PRO A 231 -16.92 17.76 -0.61
N LYS A 232 -18.12 17.95 -0.06
CA LYS A 232 -18.32 18.13 1.39
C LYS A 232 -18.08 16.82 2.14
N ALA A 233 -18.74 15.74 1.75
CA ALA A 233 -18.52 14.42 2.33
C ALA A 233 -17.04 13.98 2.20
N THR A 234 -16.38 14.31 1.09
CA THR A 234 -14.96 13.99 0.88
C THR A 234 -14.06 14.75 1.87
N LEU A 235 -14.31 16.04 2.09
CA LEU A 235 -13.56 16.82 3.10
C LEU A 235 -13.81 16.29 4.51
N GLU A 236 -15.06 15.93 4.83
CA GLU A 236 -15.43 15.37 6.12
C GLU A 236 -14.77 14.00 6.38
N GLU A 237 -14.68 13.13 5.38
CA GLU A 237 -14.00 11.84 5.49
C GLU A 237 -12.52 12.02 5.86
N VAL A 238 -11.80 12.87 5.11
CA VAL A 238 -10.38 13.14 5.36
C VAL A 238 -10.18 13.88 6.69
N GLY A 239 -11.04 14.87 6.98
CA GLY A 239 -11.01 15.65 8.22
C GLY A 239 -11.25 14.78 9.46
N THR A 240 -12.19 13.84 9.40
CA THR A 240 -12.48 12.90 10.49
C THR A 240 -11.24 12.08 10.84
N GLY A 241 -10.49 11.59 9.85
CA GLY A 241 -9.24 10.87 10.09
C GLY A 241 -8.17 11.73 10.80
N VAL A 242 -8.07 13.02 10.44
CA VAL A 242 -7.19 13.99 11.13
C VAL A 242 -7.59 14.14 12.59
N ASP A 243 -8.88 14.34 12.87
CA ASP A 243 -9.40 14.63 14.20
C ASP A 243 -9.42 13.40 15.12
N VAL A 244 -9.68 12.20 14.58
CA VAL A 244 -9.48 10.93 15.29
C VAL A 244 -8.02 10.82 15.70
N GLY A 245 -7.07 11.03 14.78
CA GLY A 245 -5.65 10.93 15.11
C GLY A 245 -5.19 11.99 16.12
N LYS A 246 -5.71 13.23 16.05
CA LYS A 246 -5.42 14.25 17.09
C LYS A 246 -5.93 13.85 18.47
N ARG A 247 -7.12 13.26 18.57
CA ARG A 247 -7.65 12.75 19.85
C ARG A 247 -6.80 11.60 20.40
N GLN A 248 -6.40 10.66 19.55
CA GLN A 248 -5.49 9.58 19.94
C GLN A 248 -4.12 10.13 20.38
N TRP A 249 -3.62 11.16 19.71
CA TRP A 249 -2.38 11.84 20.09
C TRP A 249 -2.46 12.47 21.49
N GLN A 250 -3.57 13.15 21.81
CA GLN A 250 -3.81 13.73 23.14
C GLN A 250 -3.87 12.67 24.24
N GLN A 251 -4.22 11.43 23.89
CA GLN A 251 -4.24 10.27 24.79
C GLN A 251 -2.88 9.53 24.85
N ASN A 252 -1.82 10.09 24.28
CA ASN A 252 -0.49 9.47 24.14
C ASN A 252 -0.47 8.16 23.32
N ASN A 253 -1.52 7.88 22.54
CA ASN A 253 -1.58 6.76 21.61
C ASN A 253 -0.97 7.15 20.25
N PHE A 254 0.35 7.40 20.24
CA PHE A 254 1.05 7.98 19.08
C PHE A 254 1.01 7.10 17.83
N TYR A 255 1.14 5.78 17.96
CA TYR A 255 1.10 4.86 16.81
C TYR A 255 -0.30 4.79 16.18
N SER A 256 -1.36 4.68 16.99
CA SER A 256 -2.74 4.72 16.47
C SER A 256 -3.06 6.07 15.80
N ALA A 257 -2.56 7.17 16.37
CA ALA A 257 -2.68 8.49 15.74
C ALA A 257 -2.01 8.52 14.36
N ALA A 258 -0.79 7.98 14.25
CA ALA A 258 -0.06 7.89 12.99
C ALA A 258 -0.76 7.02 11.95
N GLU A 259 -1.40 5.91 12.36
CA GLU A 259 -2.21 5.07 11.47
C GLU A 259 -3.43 5.82 10.94
N SER A 260 -4.14 6.55 11.80
CA SER A 260 -5.29 7.38 11.40
C SER A 260 -4.88 8.47 10.40
N TRP A 261 -3.75 9.14 10.63
CA TRP A 261 -3.21 10.13 9.70
C TRP A 261 -2.72 9.50 8.39
N ALA A 262 -2.10 8.32 8.46
CA ALA A 262 -1.68 7.58 7.27
C ALA A 262 -2.88 7.18 6.39
N TYR A 263 -3.99 6.77 7.02
CA TYR A 263 -5.24 6.50 6.32
C TYR A 263 -5.79 7.75 5.64
N ALA A 264 -5.92 8.86 6.38
CA ALA A 264 -6.41 10.13 5.84
C ALA A 264 -5.55 10.65 4.67
N MET A 265 -4.22 10.57 4.80
CA MET A 265 -3.29 10.94 3.72
C MET A 265 -3.46 10.05 2.50
N ARG A 266 -3.60 8.73 2.68
CA ARG A 266 -3.87 7.80 1.57
C ARG A 266 -5.17 8.14 0.87
N THR A 267 -6.26 8.39 1.61
CA THR A 267 -7.55 8.78 1.02
C THR A 267 -7.42 10.07 0.22
N LEU A 268 -6.74 11.09 0.77
CA LEU A 268 -6.51 12.37 0.09
C LEU A 268 -5.74 12.18 -1.23
N GLU A 269 -4.60 11.49 -1.21
CA GLU A 269 -3.79 11.29 -2.41
C GLU A 269 -4.51 10.42 -3.45
N ARG A 270 -5.20 9.34 -3.01
CA ARG A 270 -6.00 8.50 -3.91
C ARG A 270 -7.10 9.30 -4.59
N MET A 271 -7.84 10.09 -3.83
CA MET A 271 -8.89 10.95 -4.37
C MET A 271 -8.33 11.94 -5.39
N ARG A 272 -7.23 12.63 -5.04
CA ARG A 272 -6.56 13.61 -5.91
C ARG A 272 -6.04 12.99 -7.21
N HIS A 273 -5.51 11.77 -7.15
CA HIS A 273 -4.98 11.09 -8.32
C HIS A 273 -6.06 10.32 -9.11
N SER A 274 -7.29 10.23 -8.62
CA SER A 274 -8.39 9.52 -9.29
C SER A 274 -9.11 10.35 -10.35
N SER A 275 -10.00 9.70 -11.10
CA SER A 275 -10.96 10.36 -11.98
C SER A 275 -11.95 11.29 -11.25
N SER A 276 -12.07 11.15 -9.92
CA SER A 276 -12.97 11.95 -9.09
C SER A 276 -12.49 13.40 -8.96
N TRP A 277 -11.17 13.65 -9.01
CA TRP A 277 -10.58 14.95 -8.71
C TRP A 277 -11.20 16.09 -9.51
N ARG A 278 -11.34 15.91 -10.83
CA ARG A 278 -11.89 16.95 -11.71
C ARG A 278 -13.33 17.32 -11.34
N GLY A 279 -14.17 16.32 -11.08
CA GLY A 279 -15.57 16.55 -10.70
C GLY A 279 -15.67 17.25 -9.36
N LEU A 280 -14.87 16.81 -8.38
CA LEU A 280 -14.84 17.40 -7.05
C LEU A 280 -14.30 18.84 -7.06
N SER A 281 -13.21 19.11 -7.78
CA SER A 281 -12.63 20.46 -7.86
C SER A 281 -13.59 21.44 -8.55
N GLN A 282 -14.33 20.97 -9.57
CA GLN A 282 -15.32 21.80 -10.26
C GLN A 282 -16.55 22.06 -9.38
N ALA A 283 -17.08 21.03 -8.71
CA ALA A 283 -18.26 21.15 -7.87
C ALA A 283 -17.99 21.91 -6.56
N GLY A 284 -16.82 21.70 -5.96
CA GLY A 284 -16.41 22.32 -4.70
C GLY A 284 -15.72 23.67 -4.86
N GLY A 285 -15.29 24.01 -6.07
CA GLY A 285 -14.62 25.25 -6.39
C GLY A 285 -13.27 25.42 -5.68
N GLU A 286 -12.81 26.67 -5.64
CA GLU A 286 -11.53 27.07 -5.05
C GLU A 286 -11.44 26.73 -3.55
N ASP A 287 -12.53 26.92 -2.80
CA ASP A 287 -12.57 26.62 -1.37
C ASP A 287 -12.28 25.16 -1.07
N PHE A 288 -12.86 24.23 -1.84
CA PHE A 288 -12.58 22.80 -1.71
C PHE A 288 -11.11 22.50 -1.96
N VAL A 289 -10.55 23.01 -3.06
CA VAL A 289 -9.15 22.78 -3.40
C VAL A 289 -8.20 23.36 -2.34
N ASN A 290 -8.49 24.56 -1.85
CA ASN A 290 -7.73 25.21 -0.79
C ASN A 290 -7.81 24.41 0.53
N LYS A 291 -8.95 23.82 0.87
CA LYS A 291 -9.06 22.92 2.04
C LYS A 291 -8.33 21.60 1.87
N ILE A 292 -8.29 21.04 0.67
CA ILE A 292 -7.45 19.85 0.39
C ILE A 292 -5.97 20.21 0.53
N ALA A 293 -5.53 21.38 0.05
CA ALA A 293 -4.15 21.85 0.22
C ALA A 293 -3.79 22.01 1.71
N ASP A 294 -4.69 22.59 2.50
CA ASP A 294 -4.55 22.76 3.94
C ASP A 294 -4.44 21.42 4.69
N LEU A 295 -5.32 20.45 4.35
CA LEU A 295 -5.28 19.10 4.89
C LEU A 295 -4.01 18.37 4.50
N TYR A 296 -3.55 18.50 3.25
CA TYR A 296 -2.31 17.91 2.76
C TYR A 296 -1.10 18.42 3.55
N PHE A 297 -1.00 19.74 3.74
CA PHE A 297 0.05 20.35 4.54
C PHE A 297 0.00 19.84 5.98
N THR A 298 -1.20 19.85 6.58
CA THR A 298 -1.42 19.43 7.97
C THR A 298 -1.04 17.97 8.19
N LEU A 299 -1.46 17.06 7.32
CA LEU A 299 -1.16 15.64 7.45
C LEU A 299 0.35 15.34 7.31
N ASN A 300 1.04 15.98 6.37
CA ASN A 300 2.51 15.86 6.27
C ASN A 300 3.20 16.39 7.53
N LEU A 301 2.71 17.52 8.05
CA LEU A 301 3.23 18.12 9.27
C LEU A 301 3.06 17.16 10.47
N LEU A 302 1.89 16.53 10.61
CA LEU A 302 1.58 15.55 11.66
C LEU A 302 2.43 14.27 11.54
N HIS A 303 2.64 13.74 10.34
CA HIS A 303 3.56 12.61 10.13
C HIS A 303 4.99 12.94 10.55
N ALA A 304 5.49 14.13 10.20
CA ALA A 304 6.81 14.57 10.64
C ALA A 304 6.92 14.63 12.17
N GLN A 305 5.86 15.05 12.87
CA GLN A 305 5.81 15.10 14.34
C GLN A 305 5.81 13.72 14.97
N PHE A 306 5.05 12.76 14.44
CA PHE A 306 5.08 11.38 14.92
C PHE A 306 6.49 10.79 14.83
N LEU A 307 7.15 10.94 13.68
CA LEU A 307 8.51 10.45 13.47
C LEU A 307 9.51 11.05 14.48
N GLN A 308 9.35 12.32 14.83
CA GLN A 308 10.20 13.00 15.81
C GLN A 308 9.93 12.57 17.25
N VAL A 309 8.73 12.12 17.58
CA VAL A 309 8.45 11.48 18.87
C VAL A 309 9.17 10.13 18.95
N ASP A 310 9.10 9.32 17.89
CA ASP A 310 9.79 8.03 17.81
C ASP A 310 11.33 8.20 17.89
N MET A 311 11.87 9.24 17.26
CA MET A 311 13.30 9.62 17.35
C MET A 311 13.72 10.08 18.75
N ALA A 312 12.82 10.71 19.50
CA ALA A 312 13.11 11.26 20.83
C ALA A 312 12.92 10.22 21.96
N SER A 313 12.50 9.00 21.64
CA SER A 313 12.37 7.91 22.60
C SER A 313 13.73 7.55 23.21
N GLU A 314 13.75 7.26 24.51
CA GLU A 314 14.98 6.86 25.24
C GLU A 314 15.64 5.61 24.64
N HIS A 315 14.86 4.76 23.98
CA HIS A 315 15.32 3.51 23.37
C HIS A 315 15.64 3.65 21.87
N ALA A 316 15.61 4.87 21.33
CA ALA A 316 15.84 5.11 19.91
C ALA A 316 17.31 4.83 19.54
N SER A 317 17.52 3.85 18.66
CA SER A 317 18.85 3.57 18.11
C SER A 317 19.27 4.59 17.05
N ALA A 318 20.58 4.82 16.88
CA ALA A 318 21.08 5.75 15.86
C ALA A 318 20.57 5.45 14.43
N PRO A 319 20.51 4.18 13.96
CA PRO A 319 19.92 3.87 12.66
C PRO A 319 18.44 4.26 12.54
N LEU A 320 17.65 4.06 13.60
CA LEU A 320 16.25 4.46 13.64
C LEU A 320 16.10 5.98 13.56
N ILE A 321 16.91 6.71 14.34
CA ILE A 321 16.93 8.18 14.33
C ILE A 321 17.22 8.71 12.92
N GLN A 322 18.24 8.16 12.25
CA GLN A 322 18.59 8.59 10.90
C GLN A 322 17.49 8.26 9.89
N ARG A 323 16.92 7.05 9.94
CA ARG A 323 15.82 6.65 9.06
C ARG A 323 14.60 7.57 9.24
N ASN A 324 14.15 7.75 10.47
CA ASN A 324 12.97 8.54 10.78
C ASN A 324 13.20 10.03 10.53
N GLY A 325 14.41 10.53 10.81
CA GLY A 325 14.79 11.91 10.52
C GLY A 325 14.74 12.22 9.02
N ASN A 326 15.29 11.34 8.20
CA ASN A 326 15.20 11.45 6.74
C ASN A 326 13.74 11.45 6.24
N LEU A 327 12.90 10.55 6.76
CA LEU A 327 11.46 10.52 6.41
C LEU A 327 10.73 11.78 6.89
N SER A 328 11.06 12.29 8.09
CA SER A 328 10.48 13.52 8.63
C SER A 328 10.81 14.72 7.75
N ILE A 329 12.07 14.84 7.31
CA ILE A 329 12.51 15.88 6.36
C ILE A 329 11.76 15.76 5.02
N GLN A 330 11.53 14.54 4.52
CA GLN A 330 10.75 14.35 3.28
C GLN A 330 9.31 14.87 3.42
N HIS A 331 8.64 14.60 4.54
CA HIS A 331 7.31 15.16 4.81
C HIS A 331 7.34 16.69 4.93
N LEU A 332 8.34 17.26 5.58
CA LEU A 332 8.47 18.72 5.71
C LEU A 332 8.73 19.40 4.35
N ARG A 333 9.50 18.78 3.45
CA ARG A 333 9.64 19.27 2.06
C ARG A 333 8.32 19.25 1.28
N LYS A 334 7.45 18.28 1.54
CA LYS A 334 6.08 18.27 0.99
C LYS A 334 5.23 19.41 1.53
N CYS A 335 5.42 19.81 2.79
CA CYS A 335 4.81 21.02 3.35
C CYS A 335 5.32 22.29 2.65
N GLU A 336 6.63 22.45 2.50
CA GLU A 336 7.26 23.60 1.83
C GLU A 336 6.74 23.79 0.40
N THR A 337 6.53 22.68 -0.33
CA THR A 337 6.09 22.71 -1.73
C THR A 337 4.57 22.63 -1.92
N ALA A 338 3.79 22.53 -0.83
CA ALA A 338 2.34 22.30 -0.91
C ALA A 338 1.61 23.39 -1.70
N SER A 339 1.89 24.67 -1.41
CA SER A 339 1.22 25.80 -2.08
C SER A 339 1.50 25.78 -3.59
N ALA A 340 2.78 25.67 -4.00
CA ALA A 340 3.15 25.58 -5.42
C ALA A 340 2.51 24.36 -6.12
N ARG A 341 2.51 23.20 -5.45
CA ARG A 341 1.93 21.95 -5.96
C ARG A 341 0.42 22.07 -6.20
N PHE A 342 -0.31 22.82 -5.39
CA PHE A 342 -1.76 23.01 -5.57
C PHE A 342 -2.09 24.20 -6.49
N ALA A 343 -1.27 25.25 -6.52
CA ALA A 343 -1.40 26.33 -7.47
C ALA A 343 -1.22 25.85 -8.93
N GLN A 344 -0.17 25.07 -9.20
CA GLN A 344 0.16 24.60 -10.56
C GLN A 344 -0.87 23.61 -11.13
N HIS A 345 -1.46 22.75 -10.29
CA HIS A 345 -2.27 21.62 -10.75
C HIS A 345 -3.77 21.79 -10.51
N ALA A 346 -4.18 22.81 -9.74
CA ALA A 346 -5.56 22.96 -9.32
C ALA A 346 -6.03 24.42 -9.22
N GLY A 347 -5.21 25.40 -9.62
CA GLY A 347 -5.56 26.82 -9.52
C GLY A 347 -5.80 27.30 -8.09
N ALA A 348 -5.24 26.60 -7.10
CA ALA A 348 -5.39 26.94 -5.69
C ALA A 348 -4.65 28.23 -5.35
N THR A 349 -5.23 29.05 -4.48
CA THR A 349 -4.60 30.25 -3.91
C THR A 349 -4.09 30.02 -2.49
N TRP A 350 -4.30 28.82 -1.95
CA TRP A 350 -3.89 28.48 -0.60
C TRP A 350 -2.38 28.67 -0.37
N VAL A 351 -2.06 29.35 0.72
CA VAL A 351 -0.72 29.51 1.27
C VAL A 351 -0.75 29.19 2.76
N PRO A 352 0.32 28.62 3.33
CA PRO A 352 0.37 28.32 4.76
C PRO A 352 0.30 29.63 5.56
N SER A 353 -0.48 29.62 6.64
CA SER A 353 -0.49 30.70 7.62
C SER A 353 0.86 30.83 8.35
N ASN A 354 1.16 31.99 8.94
CA ASN A 354 2.37 32.18 9.75
C ASN A 354 2.52 31.11 10.84
N ALA A 355 1.42 30.71 11.49
CA ALA A 355 1.43 29.66 12.51
C ALA A 355 1.76 28.27 11.93
N GLN A 356 1.28 27.97 10.72
CA GLN A 356 1.62 26.72 10.02
C GLN A 356 3.09 26.71 9.59
N SER A 357 3.56 27.80 9.00
CA SER A 357 4.96 27.98 8.60
C SER A 357 5.89 27.88 9.81
N ALA A 358 5.58 28.55 10.92
CA ALA A 358 6.35 28.45 12.15
C ALA A 358 6.44 27.01 12.67
N LYS A 359 5.33 26.27 12.70
CA LYS A 359 5.32 24.85 13.11
C LYS A 359 6.16 23.96 12.21
N MET A 360 6.16 24.21 10.90
CA MET A 360 6.99 23.48 9.94
C MET A 360 8.48 23.76 10.16
N LEU A 361 8.87 25.03 10.25
CA LEU A 361 10.25 25.46 10.50
C LEU A 361 10.78 24.92 11.84
N PHE A 362 9.98 25.05 12.91
CA PHE A 362 10.24 24.45 14.22
C PHE A 362 10.53 22.95 14.12
N ARG A 363 9.68 22.19 13.41
CA ARG A 363 9.86 20.73 13.25
C ARG A 363 11.09 20.41 12.41
N GLN A 364 11.44 21.22 11.42
CA GLN A 364 12.64 21.01 10.62
C GLN A 364 13.90 21.24 11.47
N ALA A 365 13.94 22.32 12.25
CA ALA A 365 15.02 22.63 13.17
C ALA A 365 15.21 21.52 14.23
N ARG A 366 14.11 21.10 14.87
CA ARG A 366 14.12 19.99 15.83
C ARG A 366 14.59 18.67 15.22
N CYS A 367 14.17 18.36 13.99
CA CYS A 367 14.60 17.14 13.30
C CYS A 367 16.12 17.10 13.11
N LEU A 368 16.71 18.19 12.62
CA LEU A 368 18.16 18.30 12.42
C LEU A 368 18.93 18.10 13.74
N ARG A 369 18.44 18.70 14.83
CA ARG A 369 19.01 18.50 16.17
C ARG A 369 18.90 17.04 16.63
N LEU A 370 17.73 16.41 16.51
CA LEU A 370 17.52 15.02 16.93
C LEU A 370 18.40 14.05 16.13
N MET A 371 18.65 14.32 14.84
CA MET A 371 19.59 13.58 14.01
C MET A 371 21.06 13.81 14.37
N ARG A 372 21.36 14.78 15.25
CA ARG A 372 22.71 15.26 15.56
C ARG A 372 23.47 15.67 14.28
N ASP A 373 22.78 16.29 13.34
CA ASP A 373 23.35 16.69 12.05
C ASP A 373 24.23 17.94 12.21
N THR A 374 25.51 17.71 12.50
CA THR A 374 26.49 18.78 12.73
C THR A 374 26.73 19.63 11.47
N ALA A 375 26.55 19.07 10.27
CA ALA A 375 26.74 19.80 9.02
C ALA A 375 25.64 20.86 8.81
N ASN A 376 24.42 20.57 9.28
CA ASN A 376 23.27 21.45 9.15
C ASN A 376 22.91 22.21 10.44
N ARG A 377 23.83 22.32 11.42
CA ARG A 377 23.57 23.01 12.69
C ARG A 377 23.21 24.49 12.53
N VAL A 378 23.90 25.22 11.64
CA VAL A 378 23.60 26.63 11.37
C VAL A 378 22.21 26.78 10.78
N LYS A 379 21.84 25.88 9.86
CA LYS A 379 20.49 25.82 9.30
C LYS A 379 19.44 25.59 10.39
N ALA A 380 19.70 24.68 11.35
CA ALA A 380 18.77 24.45 12.46
C ALA A 380 18.55 25.71 13.31
N VAL A 381 19.60 26.48 13.59
CA VAL A 381 19.52 27.78 14.29
C VAL A 381 18.68 28.77 13.49
N THR A 382 18.97 28.97 12.20
CA THR A 382 18.21 29.90 11.35
C THR A 382 16.71 29.55 11.31
N LEU A 383 16.40 28.26 11.12
CA LEU A 383 15.01 27.79 11.06
C LEU A 383 14.23 28.04 12.36
N ILE A 384 14.84 27.81 13.53
CA ILE A 384 14.15 28.02 14.81
C ILE A 384 13.98 29.51 15.13
N GLU A 385 14.91 30.35 14.69
CA GLU A 385 14.79 31.80 14.80
C GLU A 385 13.67 32.35 13.92
N GLU A 386 13.60 31.92 12.65
CA GLU A 386 12.50 32.28 11.76
C GLU A 386 11.15 31.82 12.31
N ALA A 387 11.07 30.62 12.89
CA ALA A 387 9.88 30.13 13.55
C ALA A 387 9.47 31.04 14.73
N ALA A 388 10.43 31.49 15.54
CA ALA A 388 10.19 32.40 16.66
C ALA A 388 9.75 33.79 16.20
N VAL A 389 10.22 34.29 15.05
CA VAL A 389 9.76 35.55 14.46
C VAL A 389 8.29 35.45 14.02
N LEU A 390 7.90 34.34 13.39
CA LEU A 390 6.54 34.12 12.91
C LEU A 390 5.51 33.94 14.04
N THR A 391 5.91 33.31 15.14
CA THR A 391 5.05 33.08 16.32
C THR A 391 5.80 33.32 17.62
N PRO A 392 5.98 34.58 18.05
CA PRO A 392 6.87 34.92 19.16
C PRO A 392 6.40 34.43 20.52
N ASN A 393 5.12 34.14 20.71
CA ASN A 393 4.53 33.77 22.00
C ASN A 393 4.40 32.25 22.22
N GLU A 394 4.82 31.43 21.27
CA GLU A 394 4.71 29.97 21.38
C GLU A 394 5.81 29.41 22.29
N MET A 395 5.46 28.93 23.49
CA MET A 395 6.44 28.45 24.47
C MET A 395 7.29 27.29 23.93
N ALA A 396 6.68 26.33 23.24
CA ALA A 396 7.40 25.17 22.70
C ALA A 396 8.51 25.56 21.71
N ILE A 397 8.34 26.64 20.95
CA ILE A 397 9.36 27.15 20.02
C ILE A 397 10.50 27.81 20.80
N ARG A 398 10.19 28.55 21.86
CA ARG A 398 11.20 29.16 22.74
C ARG A 398 12.05 28.09 23.44
N ASP A 399 11.40 27.09 24.03
CA ASP A 399 12.08 26.01 24.74
C ASP A 399 13.02 25.24 23.80
N GLU A 400 12.56 24.89 22.59
CA GLU A 400 13.41 24.20 21.61
C GLU A 400 14.52 25.11 21.06
N ARG A 401 14.28 26.42 20.94
CA ARG A 401 15.31 27.40 20.55
C ARG A 401 16.48 27.37 21.52
N ASP A 402 16.21 27.38 22.82
CA ASP A 402 17.26 27.30 23.85
C ASP A 402 18.02 25.97 23.76
N VAL A 403 17.31 24.86 23.53
CA VAL A 403 17.94 23.54 23.34
C VAL A 403 18.83 23.50 22.09
N ILE A 404 18.40 24.09 20.98
CA ILE A 404 19.20 24.14 19.73
C ILE A 404 20.43 25.03 19.91
N PHE A 405 20.32 26.17 20.60
CA PHE A 405 21.47 27.03 20.87
C PHE A 405 22.50 26.35 21.75
N ASN A 406 22.07 25.70 22.84
CA ASN A 406 22.96 24.95 23.71
C ASN A 406 23.67 23.83 22.94
N TRP A 407 22.93 23.07 22.14
CA TRP A 407 23.51 22.05 21.26
C TRP A 407 24.53 22.61 20.27
N ASN A 408 24.26 23.78 19.66
CA ASN A 408 25.20 24.41 18.75
C ASN A 408 26.49 24.87 19.46
N ALA A 409 26.35 25.45 20.66
CA ALA A 409 27.46 25.89 21.49
C ALA A 409 28.33 24.71 21.97
N GLU A 410 27.73 23.57 22.33
CA GLU A 410 28.44 22.34 22.67
C GLU A 410 29.31 21.83 21.52
N ILE A 411 28.80 21.86 20.28
CA ILE A 411 29.57 21.49 19.10
C ILE A 411 30.70 22.49 18.86
N ASP A 412 30.45 23.80 18.98
CA ASP A 412 31.48 24.83 18.82
C ASP A 412 32.61 24.65 19.84
N ALA A 413 32.27 24.36 21.10
CA ALA A 413 33.25 24.06 22.14
C ALA A 413 34.06 22.81 21.80
N SER A 414 33.40 21.73 21.37
CA SER A 414 34.06 20.47 20.99
C SER A 414 35.02 20.64 19.80
N GLN A 415 34.64 21.47 18.82
CA GLN A 415 35.49 21.79 17.67
C GLN A 415 36.71 22.64 18.03
N ARG A 416 36.61 23.50 19.05
CA ARG A 416 37.75 24.31 19.54
C ARG A 416 38.76 23.51 20.36
N VAL A 417 38.35 22.42 21.01
CA VAL A 417 39.24 21.55 21.83
C VAL A 417 40.05 20.55 20.98
N LEU A 418 39.51 20.12 19.83
CA LEU A 418 40.19 19.20 18.89
C LEU A 418 41.57 19.69 18.37
N PRO A 419 41.81 20.99 18.10
CA PRO A 419 43.16 21.46 17.72
C PRO A 419 44.16 21.48 18.88
N GLU A 420 43.75 21.48 20.16
CA GLU A 420 44.68 21.51 21.29
C GLU A 420 45.24 20.12 21.63
N THR A 421 44.49 19.05 21.36
CA THR A 421 44.96 17.67 21.62
C THR A 421 45.97 17.18 20.57
N PHE A 422 45.92 17.70 19.34
CA PHE A 422 46.95 17.43 18.32
C PHE A 422 48.20 18.34 18.46
N ALA A 423 48.08 19.50 19.09
CA ALA A 423 49.21 20.39 19.35
C ALA A 423 50.09 19.95 20.54
N VAL A 424 49.58 19.10 21.44
CA VAL A 424 50.36 18.55 22.57
C VAL A 424 51.08 17.24 22.22
N ALA A 425 50.75 16.61 21.08
CA ALA A 425 51.44 15.40 20.59
C ALA A 425 52.66 15.68 19.70
N SER A 426 52.98 16.95 19.40
CA SER A 426 54.18 17.36 18.65
C SER A 426 55.26 17.94 19.57
N SER A 427 55.72 17.14 20.54
CA SER A 427 57.04 17.32 21.16
C SER A 427 57.88 16.06 20.86
N PRO A 428 59.15 16.21 20.43
CA PRO A 428 59.88 15.14 19.76
C PRO A 428 60.37 14.11 20.78
N ARG A 429 59.67 12.98 20.90
CA ARG A 429 60.26 11.77 21.48
C ARG A 429 60.86 10.92 20.37
N SER A 430 62.16 11.05 20.28
CA SER A 430 63.11 10.12 19.66
C SER A 430 62.84 8.66 20.04
N GLY A 431 63.10 7.77 19.08
CA GLY A 431 63.20 6.31 19.25
C GLY A 431 61.84 5.64 19.34
N ILE A 432 61.35 4.95 18.32
CA ILE A 432 61.71 3.52 18.09
C ILE A 432 61.60 3.13 16.60
N LEU A 433 61.06 3.98 15.73
CA LEU A 433 60.92 3.69 14.29
C LEU A 433 62.21 3.91 13.46
N SER A 434 63.26 4.53 14.04
CA SER A 434 64.57 4.65 13.35
C SER A 434 65.39 3.35 13.34
N TYR A 435 64.96 2.32 14.09
CA TYR A 435 65.62 1.01 14.11
C TYR A 435 65.10 0.04 13.04
N ILE A 436 63.94 0.32 12.41
CA ILE A 436 63.34 -0.61 11.44
C ILE A 436 63.67 -0.21 9.99
N TRP A 437 64.08 1.04 9.75
CA TRP A 437 64.41 1.53 8.39
C TRP A 437 65.89 1.45 8.00
N THR A 438 66.78 1.11 8.94
CA THR A 438 68.21 0.87 8.68
C THR A 438 68.55 -0.61 8.46
N ALA A 439 67.60 -1.53 8.65
CA ALA A 439 67.77 -2.96 8.40
C ALA A 439 67.30 -3.43 7.01
N VAL A 440 66.71 -2.56 6.19
CA VAL A 440 66.12 -2.93 4.88
C VAL A 440 66.87 -2.32 3.68
N THR A 441 67.84 -1.43 3.89
CA THR A 441 68.62 -0.79 2.81
C THR A 441 70.10 -1.18 2.78
N GLY A 442 70.49 -2.27 3.45
CA GLY A 442 71.85 -2.82 3.47
C GLY A 442 72.06 -4.15 2.75
N LEU A 443 71.08 -4.64 1.97
CA LEU A 443 71.18 -5.88 1.18
C LEU A 443 70.77 -5.64 -0.29
N ALA A 444 71.46 -4.69 -0.91
CA ALA A 444 71.53 -4.53 -2.36
C ALA A 444 72.92 -3.99 -2.75
N ALA A 445 73.94 -4.82 -2.53
CA ALA A 445 75.21 -4.89 -3.27
C ALA A 445 75.97 -6.15 -2.82
#